data_AF-A0A327K683-F1
#
_entry.id   AF-A0A327K683-F1
#
_cell.length_a   1.000
_cell.length_b   1.000
_cell.length_c   1.000
_cell.angle_alpha   90.00
_cell.angle_beta   90.00
_cell.angle_gamma   90.00
#
_symmetry.space_group_name_H-M   'P 1'
#
loop_
_entity.id
_entity.type
_entity.pdbx_description
1 polymer ?
#
loop_
_entity_poly.entity_id
_entity_poly.type
_entity_poly.pdbx_seq_one_letter_code
_entity_poly.pdbx_strand_id
1 'polypeptide(L)'
;MRTAAQPKSRPRPVRFRGRSYMAFALAPELPIPEWLSDIDGAIGRSPGFFAGRPAVLDLAGLTLSKGEIHDLIRELQGRGIRIMGLEGGDADYGAELPPVLTSGRGTFSAAEGG
;
A
#
# COMPACT_ATOMS: atom_id res chain seq x y z
N MET A 1 -48.35 19.87 -32.65
CA MET A 1 -46.97 19.44 -32.32
C MET A 1 -46.87 19.29 -30.80
N ARG A 2 -46.73 18.06 -30.27
CA ARG A 2 -46.56 17.80 -28.84
C ARG A 2 -45.10 17.41 -28.58
N THR A 3 -44.33 18.30 -27.98
CA THR A 3 -43.00 17.96 -27.44
C THR A 3 -43.20 17.14 -26.17
N ALA A 4 -42.79 15.88 -26.18
CA ALA A 4 -42.69 15.07 -24.98
C ALA A 4 -41.46 15.52 -24.17
N ALA A 5 -41.69 15.99 -22.95
CA ALA A 5 -40.61 16.31 -22.01
C ALA A 5 -39.96 15.00 -21.52
N GLN A 6 -38.66 14.86 -21.76
CA GLN A 6 -37.88 13.70 -21.33
C GLN A 6 -37.60 13.79 -19.81
N PRO A 7 -37.84 12.73 -19.00
CA PRO A 7 -37.53 12.77 -17.58
C PRO A 7 -36.00 12.79 -17.37
N LYS A 8 -35.47 13.90 -16.84
CA LYS A 8 -34.08 13.98 -16.36
C LYS A 8 -33.89 12.97 -15.23
N SER A 9 -33.12 11.92 -15.47
CA SER A 9 -32.75 10.95 -14.45
C SER A 9 -31.99 11.65 -13.32
N ARG A 10 -32.54 11.64 -12.10
CA ARG A 10 -31.88 12.21 -10.92
C ARG A 10 -30.57 11.44 -10.66
N PRO A 11 -29.42 12.11 -10.48
CA PRO A 11 -28.18 11.42 -10.19
C PRO A 11 -28.32 10.60 -8.91
N ARG A 12 -27.98 9.32 -8.99
CA ARG A 12 -28.01 8.42 -7.84
C ARG A 12 -26.86 8.81 -6.89
N PRO A 13 -27.10 8.92 -5.57
CA PRO A 13 -26.05 9.27 -4.62
C PRO A 13 -24.98 8.17 -4.58
N VAL A 14 -23.71 8.57 -4.75
CA VAL A 14 -22.54 7.69 -4.61
C VAL A 14 -22.37 7.37 -3.12
N ARG A 15 -22.29 6.07 -2.79
CA ARG A 15 -22.09 5.61 -1.43
C ARG A 15 -20.61 5.35 -1.19
N PHE A 16 -19.98 6.17 -0.36
CA PHE A 16 -18.64 5.93 0.13
C PHE A 16 -18.70 5.04 1.39
N ARG A 17 -17.85 4.02 1.46
CA ARG A 17 -17.70 3.16 2.63
C ARG A 17 -16.23 3.04 2.97
N GLY A 18 -15.80 3.75 4.02
CA GLY A 18 -14.47 3.53 4.59
C GLY A 18 -14.39 2.14 5.23
N ARG A 19 -13.27 1.45 5.03
CA ARG A 19 -12.93 0.19 5.72
C ARG A 19 -11.47 0.22 6.12
N SER A 20 -11.18 -0.19 7.34
CA SER A 20 -9.82 -0.39 7.81
C SER A 20 -9.39 -1.83 7.54
N TYR A 21 -8.22 -2.02 6.95
CA TYR A 21 -7.61 -3.33 6.73
C TYR A 21 -6.37 -3.43 7.63
N MET A 22 -6.21 -4.56 8.32
CA MET A 22 -4.95 -4.83 9.01
C MET A 22 -3.93 -5.34 7.99
N ALA A 23 -2.82 -4.63 7.89
CA ALA A 23 -1.66 -5.02 7.10
C ALA A 23 -0.44 -5.15 8.02
N PHE A 24 0.51 -6.01 7.65
CA PHE A 24 1.79 -6.09 8.35
C PHE A 24 2.77 -5.07 7.77
N ALA A 25 3.50 -4.36 8.62
CA ALA A 25 4.63 -3.56 8.16
C ALA A 25 5.88 -4.45 8.12
N LEU A 26 6.52 -4.53 6.96
CA LEU A 26 7.83 -5.14 6.76
C LEU A 26 8.85 -4.00 6.72
N ALA A 27 9.70 -3.93 7.73
CA ALA A 27 10.84 -3.02 7.76
C ALA A 27 12.07 -3.80 7.27
N PRO A 28 12.60 -3.52 6.06
CA PRO A 28 13.84 -4.10 5.61
C PRO A 28 15.00 -3.58 6.44
N GLU A 29 16.01 -4.42 6.62
CA GLU A 29 17.29 -4.02 7.21
C GLU A 29 18.41 -4.28 6.22
N LEU A 30 19.43 -3.41 6.23
CA LEU A 30 20.65 -3.66 5.47
C LEU A 30 21.52 -4.66 6.23
N PRO A 31 22.13 -5.64 5.55
CA PRO A 31 22.03 -5.91 4.11
C PRO A 31 20.73 -6.66 3.69
N ILE A 32 20.11 -6.22 2.58
CA ILE A 32 18.81 -6.74 2.09
C ILE A 32 18.79 -8.26 1.83
N PRO A 33 19.83 -8.87 1.22
CA PRO A 33 19.83 -10.32 0.94
C PRO A 33 19.70 -11.18 2.21
N GLU A 34 20.38 -10.78 3.28
CA GLU A 34 20.36 -11.45 4.57
C GLU A 34 18.98 -11.31 5.23
N TRP A 35 18.40 -10.11 5.17
CA TRP A 35 17.03 -9.88 5.63
C TRP A 35 16.00 -10.72 4.87
N LEU A 36 16.16 -10.87 3.54
CA LEU A 36 15.31 -11.76 2.74
C LEU A 36 15.44 -13.23 3.17
N SER A 37 16.66 -13.68 3.51
CA SER A 37 16.89 -15.03 4.03
C SER A 37 16.20 -15.25 5.39
N ASP A 38 16.17 -14.24 6.25
CA ASP A 38 15.45 -14.31 7.53
C ASP A 38 13.93 -14.37 7.33
N ILE A 39 13.41 -13.67 6.33
CA ILE A 39 12.00 -13.79 5.89
C ILE A 39 11.71 -15.21 5.42
N ASP A 40 12.58 -15.81 4.59
CA ASP A 40 12.41 -17.17 4.11
C ASP A 40 12.35 -18.17 5.27
N GLY A 41 13.20 -17.98 6.28
CA GLY A 41 13.15 -18.74 7.54
C GLY A 41 11.83 -18.53 8.31
N ALA A 42 11.33 -17.30 8.36
CA ALA A 42 10.07 -16.97 9.03
C ALA A 42 8.85 -17.60 8.32
N ILE A 43 8.82 -17.55 6.98
CA ILE A 43 7.79 -18.21 6.16
C ILE A 43 7.80 -19.71 6.40
N GLY A 44 8.99 -20.33 6.41
CA GLY A 44 9.14 -21.77 6.68
C GLY A 44 8.61 -22.19 8.04
N ARG A 45 8.80 -21.36 9.07
CA ARG A 45 8.28 -21.61 10.43
C ARG A 45 6.77 -21.42 10.55
N SER A 46 6.16 -20.55 9.74
CA SER A 46 4.75 -20.19 9.86
C SER A 46 4.11 -19.86 8.52
N PRO A 47 3.87 -20.85 7.66
CA PRO A 47 3.37 -20.63 6.29
C PRO A 47 2.01 -19.92 6.28
N GLY A 48 1.14 -20.25 7.23
CA GLY A 48 -0.20 -19.66 7.34
C GLY A 48 -0.23 -18.20 7.80
N PHE A 49 0.86 -17.68 8.38
CA PHE A 49 0.92 -16.29 8.85
C PHE A 49 1.07 -15.30 7.69
N PHE A 50 1.84 -15.66 6.65
CA PHE A 50 2.08 -14.81 5.49
C PHE A 50 1.07 -15.04 4.37
N ALA A 51 0.40 -16.20 4.37
CA ALA A 51 -0.57 -16.57 3.35
C ALA A 51 -1.75 -15.58 3.28
N GLY A 52 -1.81 -14.81 2.19
CA GLY A 52 -2.95 -13.97 1.83
C GLY A 52 -3.12 -12.69 2.65
N ARG A 53 -2.16 -12.35 3.51
CA ARG A 53 -2.22 -11.11 4.31
C ARG A 53 -1.48 -9.99 3.58
N PRO A 54 -2.12 -8.81 3.41
CA PRO A 54 -1.43 -7.68 2.80
C PRO A 54 -0.33 -7.18 3.71
N ALA A 55 0.79 -6.78 3.12
CA ALA A 55 1.89 -6.13 3.80
C ALA A 55 2.11 -4.72 3.25
N VAL A 56 2.70 -3.86 4.09
CA VAL A 56 3.22 -2.54 3.74
C VAL A 56 4.73 -2.63 3.89
N LEU A 57 5.48 -2.07 2.95
CA LEU A 57 6.93 -2.03 3.01
C LEU A 57 7.34 -0.70 3.64
N ASP A 58 7.88 -0.75 4.85
CA ASP A 58 8.36 0.43 5.57
C ASP A 58 9.81 0.71 5.17
N LEU A 59 10.02 1.77 4.39
CA LEU A 59 11.32 2.21 3.91
C LEU A 59 11.94 3.28 4.83
N ALA A 60 11.36 3.53 6.01
CA ALA A 60 11.86 4.53 6.93
C ALA A 60 13.33 4.26 7.31
N GLY A 61 14.20 5.22 7.03
CA GLY A 61 15.63 5.12 7.34
C GLY A 61 16.46 4.35 6.32
N LEU A 62 15.85 3.84 5.25
CA LEU A 62 16.54 3.23 4.12
C LEU A 62 16.63 4.21 2.95
N THR A 63 17.82 4.33 2.36
CA THR A 63 18.01 5.05 1.09
C THR A 63 18.16 4.04 -0.02
N LEU A 64 17.03 3.60 -0.58
CA LEU A 64 16.99 2.70 -1.74
C LEU A 64 16.54 3.48 -2.98
N SER A 65 17.15 3.17 -4.11
CA SER A 65 16.68 3.65 -5.41
C SER A 65 15.35 3.01 -5.81
N LYS A 66 14.64 3.64 -6.74
CA LYS A 66 13.39 3.09 -7.30
C LYS A 66 13.56 1.66 -7.83
N GLY A 67 14.70 1.35 -8.46
CA GLY A 67 15.01 0.03 -8.98
C GLY A 67 15.17 -1.01 -7.86
N GLU A 68 15.90 -0.66 -6.80
CA GLU A 68 16.08 -1.53 -5.64
C GLU A 68 14.75 -1.82 -4.91
N ILE A 69 13.88 -0.82 -4.79
CA ILE A 69 12.54 -0.99 -4.21
C ILE A 69 11.69 -1.93 -5.09
N HIS A 70 11.73 -1.74 -6.42
CA HIS A 70 11.03 -2.62 -7.35
C HIS A 70 11.50 -4.07 -7.24
N ASP A 71 12.81 -4.29 -7.20
CA ASP A 71 13.38 -5.62 -7.10
C ASP A 71 13.06 -6.27 -5.75
N LEU A 72 13.13 -5.50 -4.66
CA LEU A 72 12.71 -5.95 -3.33
C LEU A 72 11.24 -6.39 -3.30
N ILE A 73 10.34 -5.63 -3.92
CA ILE A 73 8.92 -6.01 -4.01
C ILE A 73 8.75 -7.29 -4.83
N ARG A 74 9.50 -7.45 -5.93
CA ARG A 74 9.46 -8.69 -6.73
C ARG A 74 9.94 -9.90 -5.94
N GLU A 75 11.02 -9.77 -5.18
CA GLU A 75 11.54 -10.82 -4.31
C GLU A 75 10.51 -11.22 -3.25
N LEU A 76 9.82 -10.25 -2.62
CA LEU A 76 8.75 -10.51 -1.66
C LEU A 76 7.53 -11.17 -2.32
N GLN A 77 7.16 -10.74 -3.52
CA GLN A 77 6.06 -11.32 -4.28
C GLN A 77 6.33 -12.78 -4.67
N GLY A 78 7.56 -13.11 -5.05
CA GLY A 78 8.01 -14.48 -5.31
C GLY A 78 7.86 -15.41 -4.10
N ARG A 79 7.90 -14.83 -2.89
CA ARG A 79 7.71 -15.52 -1.60
C ARG A 79 6.25 -15.56 -1.14
N GLY A 80 5.32 -15.09 -1.97
CA GLY A 80 3.89 -15.06 -1.66
C GLY A 80 3.43 -13.88 -0.81
N ILE A 81 4.30 -12.91 -0.55
CA ILE A 81 3.98 -11.69 0.20
C ILE A 81 3.53 -10.61 -0.78
N ARG A 82 2.34 -10.03 -0.57
CA ARG A 82 1.82 -8.95 -1.41
C ARG A 82 1.96 -7.61 -0.71
N ILE A 83 2.75 -6.72 -1.31
CA ILE A 83 2.92 -5.35 -0.85
C ILE A 83 1.77 -4.48 -1.39
N MET A 84 0.97 -3.92 -0.50
CA MET A 84 -0.15 -3.03 -0.85
C MET A 84 0.24 -1.55 -0.86
N GLY A 85 1.34 -1.20 -0.20
CA GLY A 85 1.79 0.17 -0.10
C GLY A 85 3.20 0.27 0.46
N LEU A 86 3.77 1.45 0.32
CA LEU A 86 5.08 1.83 0.87
C LEU A 86 4.86 2.81 2.02
N GLU A 87 5.64 2.73 3.09
CA GLU A 87 5.67 3.72 4.16
C GLU A 87 7.09 4.31 4.27
N GLY A 88 7.21 5.54 4.76
CA GLY A 88 8.52 6.15 5.07
C GLY A 88 9.41 6.53 3.86
N GLY A 89 8.95 6.29 2.63
CA GLY A 89 9.66 6.63 1.39
C GLY A 89 9.27 7.96 0.75
N ASP A 90 9.96 8.33 -0.32
CA ASP A 90 9.70 9.51 -1.14
C ASP A 90 8.31 9.47 -1.78
N ALA A 91 7.60 10.60 -1.79
CA ALA A 91 6.21 10.67 -2.24
C ALA A 91 5.97 10.33 -3.71
N ASP A 92 7.03 10.26 -4.54
CA ASP A 92 6.92 10.04 -5.99
C ASP A 92 7.79 8.87 -6.46
N TYR A 93 7.25 7.67 -6.32
CA TYR A 93 7.82 6.43 -6.88
C TYR A 93 7.23 6.09 -8.26
N GLY A 94 6.28 6.88 -8.77
CA GLY A 94 5.53 6.63 -10.00
C GLY A 94 4.52 5.46 -9.91
N ALA A 95 3.75 5.25 -10.97
CA ALA A 95 2.61 4.32 -11.00
C ALA A 95 2.97 2.82 -11.00
N GLU A 96 4.25 2.47 -11.18
CA GLU A 96 4.72 1.08 -11.22
C GLU A 96 4.94 0.49 -9.83
N LEU A 97 5.11 1.33 -8.82
CA LEU A 97 5.29 0.93 -7.44
C LEU A 97 4.00 1.13 -6.64
N PRO A 98 3.79 0.34 -5.57
CA PRO A 98 2.68 0.57 -4.66
C PRO A 98 2.69 2.01 -4.14
N PRO A 99 1.52 2.61 -3.91
CA PRO A 99 1.44 3.99 -3.46
C PRO A 99 2.11 4.15 -2.09
N VAL A 100 2.70 5.32 -1.86
CA VAL A 100 3.16 5.68 -0.52
C VAL A 100 1.93 5.97 0.34
N LEU A 101 1.80 5.18 1.40
CA LEU A 101 0.77 5.35 2.41
C LEU A 101 1.30 6.33 3.45
N THR A 102 0.57 7.41 3.68
CA THR A 102 0.76 8.22 4.87
C THR A 102 -0.07 7.61 5.98
N SER A 103 0.59 7.02 6.99
CA SER A 103 -0.09 6.54 8.19
C SER A 103 -0.92 7.68 8.80
N GLY A 104 -2.22 7.46 9.02
CA GLY A 104 -3.20 8.48 9.43
C GLY A 104 -3.00 9.12 10.81
N ARG A 105 -1.81 8.99 11.42
CA ARG A 105 -1.37 9.84 12.54
C ARG A 105 -0.77 11.17 12.08
N GLY A 106 -0.89 11.52 10.81
CA GLY A 106 -0.93 12.93 10.42
C GLY A 106 -2.21 13.53 10.99
N THR A 107 -2.08 14.37 12.02
CA THR A 107 -3.13 15.29 12.45
C THR A 107 -3.75 15.93 11.20
N PHE A 108 -4.95 15.49 10.81
CA PHE A 108 -5.71 16.20 9.80
C PHE A 108 -6.22 17.46 10.51
N SER A 109 -5.39 18.49 10.57
CA SER A 109 -5.88 19.83 10.87
C SER A 109 -6.67 20.22 9.65
N ALA A 110 -7.99 20.04 9.74
CA ALA A 110 -8.90 20.64 8.79
C ALA A 110 -8.62 22.15 8.85
N ALA A 111 -7.91 22.66 7.84
CA ALA A 111 -7.85 24.09 7.62
C ALA A 111 -9.29 24.54 7.39
N GLU A 112 -9.84 25.22 8.38
CA GLU A 112 -11.12 25.90 8.26
C GLU A 112 -11.01 26.90 7.11
N GLY A 113 -11.99 26.83 6.22
CA GLY A 113 -12.30 27.95 5.33
C GLY A 113 -12.90 29.08 6.16
N GLY A 114 -12.36 30.27 5.97
CA GLY A 114 -12.88 31.55 6.46
C GLY A 114 -12.30 32.67 5.64
#